data_AF-A0A524PDV4-F1
#
_entry.id   AF-A0A524PDV4-F1
#
_cell.length_a   1.000
_cell.length_b   1.000
_cell.length_c   1.000
_cell.angle_alpha   90.00
_cell.angle_beta   90.00
_cell.angle_gamma   90.00
#
_symmetry.space_group_name_H-M   'P 1'
#
loop_
_entity.id
_entity.type
_entity.pdbx_description
1 polymer ?
#
loop_
_entity_poly.entity_id
_entity_poly.type
_entity_poly.pdbx_seq_one_letter_code
_entity_poly.pdbx_strand_id
1 'polypeptide(L)' 'MRETAERNNSLLCIGLDPDPDKLPAGVSIARFNRAIVEATSDLVCAYKPNLAFYEAHG' A
#
# COMPACT_ATOMS: atom_id res chain seq x y z
N MET A 1 -5.26 14.68 1.36
CA MET A 1 -5.74 14.17 0.05
C MET A 1 -5.60 15.23 -1.04
N ARG A 2 -6.21 16.42 -0.94
CA ARG A 2 -6.08 17.50 -1.95
C ARG A 2 -4.63 17.93 -2.19
N GLU A 3 -3.87 18.20 -1.12
CA GLU A 3 -2.45 18.61 -1.23
C GLU A 3 -1.58 17.56 -1.96
N THR A 4 -1.73 16.28 -1.61
CA THR A 4 -0.98 15.18 -2.26
C THR A 4 -1.42 14.99 -3.71
N ALA A 5 -2.72 15.12 -3.99
CA ALA A 5 -3.25 15.01 -5.34
C ALA A 5 -2.74 16.12 -6.26
N GLU A 6 -2.66 17.35 -5.76
CA GLU A 6 -2.11 18.49 -6.48
C GLU A 6 -0.58 18.35 -6.66
N ARG A 7 0.15 18.02 -5.59
CA ARG A 7 1.61 17.84 -5.63
C ARG A 7 2.04 16.75 -6.61
N ASN A 8 1.35 15.62 -6.60
CA ASN A 8 1.67 14.47 -7.44
C ASN A 8 0.89 14.49 -8.78
N ASN A 9 0.08 15.52 -9.02
CA ASN A 9 -0.87 15.63 -10.14
C ASN A 9 -1.62 14.31 -10.41
N SER A 10 -2.17 13.73 -9.35
CA SER A 10 -2.68 12.36 -9.37
C SER A 10 -3.95 12.23 -8.55
N LEU A 11 -4.88 11.43 -9.06
CA LEU A 11 -6.04 10.94 -8.31
C LEU A 11 -5.92 9.43 -8.03
N LEU A 12 -4.75 8.83 -8.30
CA LEU A 12 -4.50 7.41 -8.13
C LEU A 12 -4.47 7.05 -6.64
N CYS A 13 -5.23 5.99 -6.32
CA CYS A 13 -5.21 5.36 -5.01
C CYS A 13 -4.73 3.91 -5.16
N ILE A 14 -3.71 3.51 -4.39
CA ILE A 14 -3.19 2.14 -4.39
C ILE A 14 -3.74 1.37 -3.18
N GLY A 15 -4.24 0.16 -3.42
CA GLY A 15 -4.62 -0.78 -2.35
C GLY A 15 -3.38 -1.44 -1.74
N LEU A 16 -3.34 -1.56 -0.40
CA LEU A 16 -2.28 -2.25 0.34
C LEU A 16 -2.86 -3.51 0.96
N ASP A 17 -3.16 -4.47 0.09
CA ASP A 17 -3.95 -5.67 0.40
C ASP A 17 -3.13 -6.94 0.06
N PRO A 18 -1.97 -7.18 0.73
CA PRO A 18 -1.11 -8.30 0.38
C PRO A 18 -1.75 -9.64 0.78
N ASP A 19 -1.65 -10.60 -0.14
CA ASP A 19 -1.99 -11.99 0.10
C ASP A 19 -0.75 -12.72 0.68
N PRO A 20 -0.78 -13.17 1.94
CA PRO A 20 0.37 -13.78 2.61
C PRO A 20 0.89 -15.02 1.89
N ASP A 21 -0.01 -15.79 1.27
CA ASP A 21 0.34 -17.02 0.57
C ASP A 21 1.11 -16.72 -0.74
N LYS A 22 1.04 -15.47 -1.22
CA LYS A 22 1.75 -14.98 -2.39
C LYS A 22 2.98 -14.15 -2.03
N LEU A 23 3.25 -13.92 -0.75
CA LEU A 23 4.45 -13.20 -0.34
C LEU A 23 5.71 -14.05 -0.55
N PRO A 24 6.83 -13.43 -0.95
CA PRO A 24 8.11 -14.13 -0.95
C PRO A 24 8.47 -14.63 0.45
N ALA A 25 9.08 -15.81 0.52
CA ALA A 25 9.49 -16.42 1.78
C ALA A 25 10.36 -15.46 2.63
N GLY A 26 10.01 -15.29 3.90
CA GLY A 26 10.73 -14.42 4.83
C GLY A 26 10.42 -12.92 4.70
N VAL A 27 9.51 -12.51 3.82
CA VAL A 27 9.05 -11.12 3.71
C VAL A 27 7.79 -10.93 4.54
N SER A 28 7.83 -9.99 5.50
CA SER A 28 6.64 -9.62 6.25
C SER A 28 5.72 -8.71 5.44
N ILE A 29 4.41 -8.75 5.73
CA ILE A 29 3.40 -7.83 5.19
C ILE A 29 3.84 -6.37 5.31
N ALA A 30 4.37 -5.98 6.48
CA ALA A 30 4.86 -4.62 6.71
C ALA A 30 6.01 -4.24 5.78
N ARG A 31 6.98 -5.15 5.57
CA ARG A 31 8.11 -4.92 4.67
C ARG A 31 7.65 -4.82 3.21
N PHE A 32 6.71 -5.68 2.81
CA PHE A 32 6.15 -5.68 1.47
C PHE A 32 5.40 -4.37 1.18
N ASN A 33 4.49 -3.97 2.06
CA ASN A 33 3.74 -2.72 1.91
C ASN A 33 4.65 -1.49 1.92
N ARG A 34 5.68 -1.48 2.77
CA ARG A 34 6.65 -0.38 2.79
C ARG A 34 7.37 -0.23 1.45
N ALA A 35 7.79 -1.34 0.84
CA ALA A 35 8.44 -1.30 -0.46
C ALA A 35 7.52 -0.71 -1.55
N ILE A 36 6.22 -1.05 -1.53
CA ILE A 36 5.22 -0.44 -2.42
C ILE A 36 5.15 1.07 -2.17
N VAL A 37 4.97 1.48 -0.91
CA VAL A 37 4.84 2.91 -0.56
C VAL A 37 6.07 3.71 -1.00
N GLU A 38 7.28 3.20 -0.76
CA GLU A 38 8.52 3.85 -1.18
C GLU A 38 8.62 4.00 -2.69
N ALA A 39 8.18 2.99 -3.44
CA ALA A 39 8.24 3.00 -4.91
C ALA A 39 7.15 3.85 -5.59
N THR A 40 6.05 4.17 -4.90
CA THR A 40 4.88 4.84 -5.52
C THR A 40 4.45 6.16 -4.88
N SER A 41 5.17 6.63 -3.85
CA SER A 41 4.77 7.81 -3.04
C SER A 41 4.65 9.13 -3.83
N ASP A 42 5.36 9.26 -4.94
CA ASP A 42 5.35 10.39 -5.87
C ASP A 42 4.25 10.28 -6.93
N LEU A 43 3.61 9.11 -7.06
CA LEU A 43 2.62 8.82 -8.11
C LEU A 43 1.18 8.79 -7.62
N VAL A 44 0.95 8.65 -6.31
CA VAL A 44 -0.39 8.44 -5.73
C VAL A 44 -0.87 9.64 -4.92
N CYS A 45 -2.18 9.79 -4.77
CA CYS A 45 -2.75 10.73 -3.80
C CYS A 45 -3.12 10.05 -2.46
N ALA A 46 -3.28 8.73 -2.45
CA ALA A 46 -3.69 7.95 -1.30
C ALA A 46 -3.26 6.47 -1.39
N TYR A 47 -3.21 5.83 -0.22
CA TYR A 47 -3.16 4.38 -0.06
C TYR A 47 -4.39 3.91 0.72
N LYS A 48 -4.93 2.74 0.37
CA LYS A 48 -6.11 2.15 1.02
C LYS A 48 -5.83 0.73 1.49
N PRO A 49 -5.39 0.51 2.74
CA PRO A 49 -5.33 -0.83 3.32
C PRO A 49 -6.73 -1.41 3.52
N ASN A 50 -6.91 -2.69 3.24
CA ASN A 50 -8.13 -3.44 3.51
C ASN A 50 -7.99 -4.21 4.81
N LEU A 51 -8.76 -3.79 5.82
CA LEU A 51 -8.73 -4.33 7.18
C LEU A 51 -8.94 -5.85 7.24
N ALA A 52 -9.73 -6.42 6.33
CA ALA A 52 -9.99 -7.87 6.29
C ALA A 52 -8.70 -8.70 6.11
N PHE A 53 -7.69 -8.17 5.44
CA PHE A 53 -6.39 -8.84 5.27
C PHE A 53 -5.50 -8.75 6.52
N TYR A 54 -5.76 -7.79 7.40
CA TYR A 54 -5.00 -7.62 8.64
C TYR A 54 -5.68 -8.35 9.81
N GLU A 55 -7.02 -8.47 9.80
CA GLU A 55 -7.78 -9.22 10.80
C GLU A 55 -7.62 -10.74 10.67
N ALA A 56 -7.35 -11.26 9.47
CA ALA A 56 -7.09 -12.68 9.25
C ALA A 56 -5.78 -13.18 9.90
N HIS A 57 -4.97 -12.29 10.47
CA HIS A 57 -3.66 -12.59 11.06
C HIS A 57 -3.52 -12.10 12.52
N GLY A 58 -4.64 -11.74 13.15
CA GLY A 58 -4.75 -11.37 14.57
C GLY A 58 -5.45 -12.43 15.40
#